data_AF-A0A920I9P0-F1
#
_entry.id   AF-A0A920I9P0-F1
#
_cell.length_a   1.000
_cell.length_b   1.000
_cell.length_c   1.000
_cell.angle_alpha   90.00
_cell.angle_beta   90.00
_cell.angle_gamma   90.00
#
_symmetry.space_group_name_H-M   'P 1'
#
loop_
_entity.id
_entity.type
_entity.pdbx_description
1 polymer ?
#
loop_
_entity_poly.entity_id
_entity_poly.type
_entity_poly.pdbx_seq_one_letter_code
_entity_poly.pdbx_strand_id
1 'polypeptide(L)'
;MIINEPIPVEVESGSDYFWCSCGKSKKQPFCDGSHVGTEYSPLKFISEKSEVIYFCGCKSTANAPFCDGSHNKTTLKAEESKTFSAHIEPDNLKIDIEEEESILIASLRNNINHLSACGGTGKCSTCRIEVTDGLENCHPRNDVEALLAKKLSFPENIRLGCQTKIKGKFLIEDFC
;
A
#
# COMPACT_ATOMS: atom_id res chain seq x y z
N MET A 1 29.64 -2.97 -14.53
CA MET A 1 29.02 -2.50 -13.27
C MET A 1 27.52 -2.68 -13.45
N ILE A 2 26.83 -3.29 -12.47
CA ILE A 2 25.37 -3.45 -12.54
C ILE A 2 24.74 -2.10 -12.16
N ILE A 3 23.80 -1.64 -12.98
CA ILE A 3 23.11 -0.35 -12.84
C ILE A 3 21.71 -0.65 -12.30
N ASN A 4 21.38 -0.24 -11.07
CA ASN A 4 20.12 -0.62 -10.42
C ASN A 4 18.93 0.28 -10.79
N GLU A 5 18.83 0.65 -12.06
CA GLU A 5 17.80 1.55 -12.60
C GLU A 5 17.54 1.22 -14.09
N PRO A 6 16.42 1.67 -14.67
CA PRO A 6 16.17 1.57 -16.10
C PRO A 6 17.18 2.45 -16.87
N ILE A 7 17.74 1.92 -17.96
CA ILE A 7 18.66 2.67 -18.81
C ILE A 7 17.92 3.11 -20.08
N PRO A 8 17.59 4.41 -20.24
CA PRO A 8 16.96 4.91 -21.45
C PRO A 8 17.96 4.91 -22.60
N VAL A 9 17.55 4.39 -23.76
CA VAL A 9 18.32 4.42 -25.00
C VAL A 9 17.42 4.83 -26.16
N GLU A 10 17.85 5.84 -26.92
CA GLU A 10 17.28 6.15 -28.23
C GLU A 10 17.67 5.04 -29.21
N VAL A 11 16.67 4.26 -29.62
CA VAL A 11 16.86 3.19 -30.61
C VAL A 11 16.45 3.68 -31.99
N GLU A 12 17.05 3.11 -33.03
CA GLU A 12 16.75 3.40 -34.43
C GLU A 12 15.99 2.23 -35.04
N SER A 13 14.94 2.52 -35.82
CA SER A 13 14.18 1.53 -36.57
C SER A 13 15.08 0.69 -37.47
N GLY A 14 14.96 -0.63 -37.36
CA GLY A 14 15.74 -1.61 -38.13
C GLY A 14 17.12 -1.93 -37.54
N SER A 15 17.54 -1.26 -36.46
CA SER A 15 18.84 -1.49 -35.84
C SER A 15 18.82 -2.66 -34.86
N ASP A 16 19.93 -3.41 -34.87
CA ASP A 16 20.19 -4.55 -33.99
C ASP A 16 20.90 -4.10 -32.70
N TYR A 17 20.37 -4.51 -31.56
CA TYR A 17 20.92 -4.23 -30.23
C TYR A 17 21.16 -5.53 -29.46
N PHE A 18 22.33 -5.67 -28.84
CA PHE A 18 22.69 -6.84 -28.04
C PHE A 18 22.73 -6.49 -26.56
N TRP A 19 21.62 -6.73 -25.87
CA TRP A 19 21.49 -6.44 -24.43
C TRP A 19 22.38 -7.37 -23.60
N CYS A 20 23.15 -6.79 -22.68
CA CYS A 20 24.03 -7.52 -21.78
C CYS A 20 23.22 -8.17 -20.66
N SER A 21 23.16 -9.50 -20.62
CA SER A 21 22.51 -10.26 -19.55
C SER A 21 23.41 -10.51 -18.32
N CYS A 22 24.73 -10.49 -18.48
CA CYS A 22 25.68 -10.87 -17.42
C CYS A 22 26.03 -9.76 -16.41
N GLY A 23 25.64 -8.50 -16.66
CA GLY A 23 25.96 -7.36 -15.77
C GLY A 23 27.43 -6.87 -15.78
N LYS A 24 28.34 -7.60 -16.43
CA LYS A 24 29.79 -7.30 -16.44
C LYS A 24 30.23 -6.25 -17.47
N SER A 25 29.41 -6.00 -18.50
CA SER A 25 29.74 -5.04 -19.56
C SER A 25 30.05 -3.64 -19.01
N LYS A 26 31.01 -2.97 -19.62
CA LYS A 26 31.31 -1.54 -19.44
C LYS A 26 30.48 -0.64 -20.36
N LYS A 27 29.82 -1.22 -21.37
CA LYS A 27 28.92 -0.53 -22.32
C LYS A 27 27.44 -0.82 -22.04
N GLN A 28 27.07 -0.98 -20.77
CA GLN A 28 25.67 -1.19 -20.38
C GLN A 28 24.77 -0.11 -21.02
N PRO A 29 23.60 -0.47 -21.56
CA PRO A 29 22.91 -1.75 -21.40
C PRO A 29 23.39 -2.86 -22.35
N PHE A 30 24.32 -2.56 -23.26
CA PHE A 30 24.73 -3.46 -24.34
C PHE A 30 25.98 -4.28 -24.00
N CYS A 31 26.15 -5.39 -24.71
CA CYS A 31 27.27 -6.29 -24.55
C CYS A 31 28.54 -5.72 -25.19
N ASP A 32 29.67 -5.84 -24.48
CA ASP A 32 31.02 -5.48 -24.95
C ASP A 32 31.96 -6.68 -25.07
N GLY A 33 31.43 -7.90 -24.96
CA GLY A 33 32.20 -9.15 -24.94
C GLY A 33 32.57 -9.67 -23.55
N SER A 34 32.33 -8.91 -22.47
CA SER A 34 32.67 -9.33 -21.09
C SER A 34 31.89 -10.55 -20.55
N HIS A 35 30.99 -11.13 -21.34
CA HIS A 35 30.24 -12.35 -20.98
C HIS A 35 31.01 -13.64 -21.29
N VAL A 36 32.08 -13.58 -22.09
CA VAL A 36 32.89 -14.76 -22.44
C VAL A 36 33.43 -15.43 -21.16
N GLY A 37 33.23 -16.74 -21.04
CA GLY A 37 33.58 -17.51 -19.85
C GLY A 37 32.50 -17.52 -18.75
N THR A 38 31.31 -16.99 -19.03
CA THR A 38 30.12 -17.14 -18.18
C THR A 38 29.03 -17.94 -18.90
N GLU A 39 28.03 -18.42 -18.16
CA GLU A 39 26.84 -19.07 -18.71
C GLU A 39 25.86 -18.11 -19.42
N TYR A 40 26.09 -16.80 -19.31
CA TYR A 40 25.18 -15.78 -19.83
C TYR A 40 25.53 -15.40 -21.27
N SER A 41 24.51 -15.41 -22.15
CA SER A 41 24.61 -14.91 -23.52
C SER A 41 23.81 -13.61 -23.70
N PRO A 42 24.29 -12.64 -24.49
CA PRO A 42 23.54 -11.41 -24.79
C PRO A 42 22.24 -11.70 -25.53
N LEU A 43 21.20 -10.92 -25.24
CA LEU A 43 19.91 -11.04 -25.93
C LEU A 43 19.84 -10.06 -27.09
N LYS A 44 19.47 -10.56 -28.28
CA LYS A 44 19.26 -9.73 -29.47
C LYS A 44 17.88 -9.07 -29.41
N PHE A 45 17.84 -7.76 -29.61
CA PHE A 45 16.65 -6.94 -29.80
C PHE A 45 16.76 -6.21 -31.13
N ILE A 46 15.68 -6.19 -31.91
CA ILE A 46 15.58 -5.45 -33.17
C ILE A 46 14.53 -4.38 -32.97
N SER A 47 14.88 -3.12 -33.21
CA SER A 47 13.89 -2.06 -33.06
C SER A 47 12.99 -1.99 -34.29
N GLU A 48 11.68 -1.94 -34.10
CA GLU A 48 10.72 -1.73 -35.19
C GLU A 48 10.47 -0.25 -35.48
N LYS A 49 10.79 0.62 -34.52
CA LYS A 49 10.55 2.07 -34.58
C LYS A 49 11.69 2.81 -33.91
N SER A 50 11.87 4.07 -34.28
CA SER A 50 12.81 4.95 -33.58
C SER A 50 12.11 5.59 -32.39
N GLU A 51 12.49 5.17 -31.18
CA GLU A 51 11.89 5.64 -29.92
C GLU A 51 12.86 5.49 -28.75
N VAL A 52 12.51 6.01 -27.57
CA VAL A 52 13.29 5.80 -26.35
C VAL A 52 12.79 4.53 -25.67
N ILE A 53 13.68 3.54 -25.56
CA ILE A 53 13.40 2.27 -24.87
C ILE A 53 14.17 2.21 -23.55
N TYR A 54 13.50 1.72 -22.52
CA TYR A 54 14.07 1.53 -21.19
C TYR A 54 14.58 0.09 -21.02
N PHE A 55 15.88 -0.10 -21.18
CA PHE A 55 16.52 -1.40 -20.97
C PHE A 55 16.73 -1.68 -19.48
N CYS A 56 16.66 -2.96 -19.10
CA CYS A 56 16.95 -3.36 -17.73
C CYS A 56 18.45 -3.24 -17.41
N GLY A 57 18.80 -2.37 -16.47
CA GLY A 57 20.17 -2.26 -15.93
C GLY A 57 20.50 -3.31 -14.86
N CYS A 58 19.50 -3.71 -14.06
CA CYS A 58 19.69 -4.53 -12.85
C CYS A 58 19.77 -6.04 -13.11
N LYS A 59 19.43 -6.49 -14.32
CA LYS A 59 19.39 -7.90 -14.77
C LYS A 59 18.42 -8.80 -14.01
N SER A 60 17.48 -8.20 -13.28
CA SER A 60 16.44 -8.91 -12.52
C SER A 60 15.07 -8.90 -13.20
N THR A 61 14.97 -8.38 -14.43
CA THR A 61 13.71 -8.31 -15.19
C THR A 61 13.22 -9.70 -15.61
N ALA A 62 11.91 -9.94 -15.52
CA ALA A 62 11.24 -11.07 -16.16
C ALA A 62 10.85 -10.77 -17.61
N ASN A 63 10.87 -9.49 -18.02
CA ASN A 63 10.57 -9.01 -19.37
C ASN A 63 11.84 -8.61 -20.13
N ALA A 64 12.88 -9.43 -20.07
CA ALA A 64 14.15 -9.13 -20.72
C ALA A 64 13.95 -8.94 -22.24
N PRO A 65 14.61 -7.94 -22.85
CA PRO A 65 15.68 -7.09 -22.30
C PRO A 65 15.20 -5.80 -21.61
N PHE A 66 13.90 -5.58 -21.49
CA PHE A 66 13.29 -4.34 -21.03
C PHE A 66 13.17 -4.28 -19.51
N CYS A 67 13.05 -3.07 -18.98
CA CYS A 67 12.80 -2.88 -17.56
C CYS A 67 11.32 -3.13 -17.22
N ASP A 68 11.08 -3.94 -16.18
CA ASP A 68 9.76 -4.29 -15.65
C ASP A 68 9.55 -3.76 -14.22
N GLY A 69 10.48 -2.95 -13.72
CA GLY A 69 10.44 -2.45 -12.34
C GLY A 69 10.97 -3.43 -11.29
N SER A 70 11.47 -4.62 -11.65
CA SER A 70 12.01 -5.60 -10.68
C SER A 70 13.21 -5.11 -9.86
N HIS A 71 13.88 -4.03 -10.28
CA HIS A 71 14.92 -3.34 -9.49
C HIS A 71 14.34 -2.55 -8.31
N ASN A 72 13.08 -2.13 -8.41
CA ASN A 72 12.35 -1.43 -7.37
C ASN A 72 11.77 -2.45 -6.39
N LYS A 73 12.60 -3.37 -5.87
CA LYS A 73 12.31 -4.12 -4.64
C LYS A 73 12.30 -3.18 -3.43
N THR A 74 11.56 -2.08 -3.54
CA THR A 74 11.16 -1.19 -2.48
C THR A 74 9.74 -1.59 -2.15
N THR A 75 9.62 -2.47 -1.16
CA THR A 75 8.55 -2.39 -0.17
C THR A 75 7.14 -2.08 -0.70
N LEU A 76 6.71 -2.73 -1.78
CA LEU A 76 5.34 -3.22 -1.79
C LEU A 76 5.35 -4.37 -0.80
N LYS A 77 5.35 -4.04 0.50
CA LYS A 77 4.61 -4.88 1.40
C LYS A 77 3.23 -4.92 0.73
N ALA A 78 2.85 -6.08 0.20
CA ALA A 78 1.51 -6.52 0.50
C ALA A 78 1.47 -6.44 2.02
N GLU A 79 1.08 -5.27 2.54
CA GLU A 79 0.55 -5.21 3.87
C GLU A 79 -0.58 -6.21 3.78
N GLU A 80 -0.38 -7.37 4.41
CA GLU A 80 -1.47 -8.24 4.79
C GLU A 80 -2.45 -7.28 5.46
N SER A 81 -3.47 -6.83 4.73
CA SER A 81 -4.53 -6.01 5.27
C SER A 81 -5.11 -6.84 6.39
N LYS A 82 -4.65 -6.59 7.62
CA LYS A 82 -5.20 -7.25 8.79
C LYS A 82 -6.60 -6.68 8.93
N THR A 83 -7.56 -7.46 8.46
CA THR A 83 -8.96 -7.18 8.64
C THR A 83 -9.38 -7.75 10.00
N PHE A 84 -10.07 -6.93 10.75
CA PHE A 84 -10.67 -7.30 12.03
C PHE A 84 -12.18 -7.25 11.88
N SER A 85 -12.86 -8.20 12.52
CA SER A 85 -14.32 -8.18 12.55
C SER A 85 -14.81 -7.32 13.71
N ALA A 86 -15.68 -6.36 13.41
CA ALA A 86 -16.53 -5.69 14.39
C ALA A 86 -17.96 -6.24 14.27
N HIS A 87 -18.64 -6.40 15.40
CA HIS A 87 -20.08 -6.62 15.40
C HIS A 87 -20.74 -5.33 15.90
N ILE A 88 -21.77 -4.91 15.19
CA ILE A 88 -22.52 -3.67 15.41
C ILE A 88 -23.94 -4.07 15.82
N GLU A 89 -24.27 -3.77 17.07
CA GLU A 89 -25.62 -3.87 17.62
C GLU A 89 -26.33 -2.50 17.55
N PRO A 90 -27.68 -2.46 17.46
CA PRO A 90 -28.62 -3.59 17.49
C PRO A 90 -28.86 -4.26 16.12
N ASP A 91 -28.24 -3.76 15.06
CA ASP A 91 -28.47 -4.27 13.70
C ASP A 91 -27.88 -5.68 13.47
N ASN A 92 -27.15 -6.24 14.45
CA ASN A 92 -26.45 -7.52 14.41
C ASN A 92 -25.62 -7.68 13.13
N LEU A 93 -24.98 -6.57 12.71
CA LEU A 93 -24.18 -6.50 11.50
C LEU A 93 -22.72 -6.81 11.84
N LYS A 94 -22.14 -7.74 11.08
CA LYS A 94 -20.71 -8.01 11.14
C LYS A 94 -20.01 -7.26 10.01
N ILE A 95 -19.12 -6.35 10.38
CA ILE A 95 -18.30 -5.61 9.43
C ILE A 95 -16.84 -6.01 9.58
N ASP A 96 -16.14 -6.10 8.46
CA ASP A 96 -14.69 -6.13 8.47
C ASP A 96 -14.20 -4.68 8.61
N ILE A 97 -13.06 -4.46 9.27
CA ILE A 97 -12.39 -3.16 9.47
C ILE A 97 -10.88 -3.37 9.27
N GLU A 98 -10.23 -2.50 8.50
CA GLU A 98 -8.78 -2.59 8.28
C GLU A 98 -7.99 -1.94 9.44
N GLU A 99 -6.78 -2.44 9.75
CA GLU A 99 -5.93 -1.99 10.90
C GLU A 99 -5.67 -0.48 10.96
N GLU A 100 -5.70 0.21 9.83
CA GLU A 100 -5.46 1.66 9.75
C GLU A 100 -6.72 2.48 9.42
N GLU A 101 -7.86 1.82 9.27
CA GLU A 101 -9.15 2.43 8.96
C GLU A 101 -9.85 2.90 10.25
N SER A 102 -10.53 4.04 10.18
CA SER A 102 -11.40 4.47 11.28
C SER A 102 -12.73 3.73 11.22
N ILE A 103 -13.35 3.49 12.37
CA ILE A 103 -14.64 2.82 12.48
C ILE A 103 -15.72 3.53 11.64
N LEU A 104 -15.69 4.87 11.54
CA LEU A 104 -16.62 5.61 10.68
C LEU A 104 -16.54 5.18 9.21
N ILE A 105 -15.33 5.08 8.65
CA ILE A 105 -15.15 4.70 7.24
C ILE A 105 -15.59 3.25 7.03
N ALA A 106 -15.26 2.38 7.99
CA ALA A 106 -15.68 1.00 7.96
C ALA A 106 -17.21 0.84 8.03
N SER A 107 -17.89 1.60 8.88
CA SER A 107 -19.36 1.64 8.95
C SER A 107 -19.94 2.12 7.62
N LEU A 108 -19.46 3.24 7.08
CA LEU A 108 -19.99 3.83 5.85
C LEU A 108 -19.82 2.91 4.63
N ARG A 109 -18.67 2.25 4.46
CA ARG A 109 -18.47 1.32 3.33
C ARG A 109 -19.33 0.06 3.42
N ASN A 110 -19.72 -0.33 4.63
CA ASN A 110 -20.65 -1.43 4.87
C ASN A 110 -22.12 -0.94 4.84
N ASN A 111 -22.39 0.29 4.38
CA ASN A 111 -23.70 0.90 4.31
C ASN A 111 -24.40 1.06 5.67
N ILE A 112 -23.62 1.17 6.75
CA ILE A 112 -24.13 1.48 8.09
C ILE A 112 -24.19 3.00 8.22
N ASN A 113 -25.37 3.50 8.55
CA ASN A 113 -25.63 4.93 8.65
C ASN A 113 -25.04 5.49 9.95
N HIS A 114 -23.72 5.76 9.92
CA HIS A 114 -22.98 6.31 11.04
C HIS A 114 -23.03 7.84 11.04
N LEU A 115 -23.70 8.43 12.03
CA LEU A 115 -23.88 9.87 12.14
C LEU A 115 -22.55 10.62 12.30
N SER A 116 -22.21 11.43 11.31
CA SER A 116 -20.93 12.16 11.26
C SER A 116 -21.12 13.62 10.83
N ALA A 117 -21.69 14.45 11.71
CA ALA A 117 -22.01 15.84 11.39
C ALA A 117 -20.79 16.70 10.96
N CYS A 118 -19.58 16.32 11.40
CA CYS A 118 -18.33 16.99 11.01
C CYS A 118 -17.53 16.25 9.92
N GLY A 119 -18.08 15.18 9.31
CA GLY A 119 -17.36 14.38 8.32
C GLY A 119 -16.09 13.70 8.88
N GLY A 120 -16.06 13.47 10.20
CA GLY A 120 -14.96 12.77 10.85
C GLY A 120 -13.80 13.64 11.33
N THR A 121 -13.91 14.97 11.37
CA THR A 121 -12.83 15.85 11.92
C THR A 121 -12.76 15.89 13.45
N GLY A 122 -13.52 15.07 14.17
CA GLY A 122 -13.55 15.05 15.64
C GLY A 122 -14.00 16.37 16.29
N LYS A 123 -14.98 17.09 15.69
CA LYS A 123 -15.50 18.37 16.23
C LYS A 123 -16.92 18.31 16.80
N CYS A 124 -17.70 17.28 16.44
CA CYS A 124 -19.14 17.23 16.73
C CYS A 124 -19.56 16.26 17.83
N SER A 125 -18.80 15.20 18.10
CA SER A 125 -19.18 14.07 18.96
C SER A 125 -20.42 13.27 18.51
N THR A 126 -20.86 13.37 17.26
CA THR A 126 -21.98 12.54 16.77
C THR A 126 -21.56 11.12 16.40
N CYS A 127 -20.28 10.91 16.06
CA CYS A 127 -19.73 9.61 15.66
C CYS A 127 -19.48 8.66 16.85
N ARG A 128 -20.23 8.79 17.95
CA ARG A 128 -19.97 8.06 19.20
C ARG A 128 -20.31 6.59 19.05
N ILE A 129 -19.50 5.76 19.67
CA ILE A 129 -19.70 4.32 19.81
C ILE A 129 -19.42 3.92 21.26
N GLU A 130 -20.10 2.90 21.73
CA GLU A 130 -19.74 2.20 22.97
C GLU A 130 -18.99 0.92 22.62
N VAL A 131 -17.80 0.76 23.18
CA VAL A 131 -17.03 -0.49 23.07
C VAL A 131 -17.43 -1.40 24.22
N THR A 132 -18.17 -2.47 23.90
CA THR A 132 -18.66 -3.45 24.87
C THR A 132 -17.64 -4.54 25.16
N ASP A 133 -16.82 -4.90 24.18
CA ASP A 133 -15.74 -5.89 24.32
C ASP A 133 -14.54 -5.54 23.42
N GLY A 134 -13.32 -5.82 23.90
CA GLY A 134 -12.09 -5.58 23.13
C GLY A 134 -11.57 -4.13 23.16
N LEU A 135 -11.83 -3.36 24.23
CA LEU A 135 -11.29 -2.01 24.40
C LEU A 135 -9.75 -1.97 24.33
N GLU A 136 -9.06 -3.00 24.81
CA GLU A 136 -7.60 -3.16 24.69
C GLU A 136 -7.08 -3.23 23.24
N ASN A 137 -7.97 -3.58 22.30
CA ASN A 137 -7.69 -3.67 20.88
C ASN A 137 -7.92 -2.34 20.16
N CYS A 138 -8.44 -1.32 20.85
CA CYS A 138 -8.48 0.03 20.32
C CYS A 138 -7.12 0.71 20.49
N HIS A 139 -6.76 1.55 19.53
CA HIS A 139 -5.63 2.45 19.70
C HIS A 139 -5.94 3.47 20.81
N PRO A 140 -4.92 3.95 21.57
CA PRO A 140 -5.09 5.06 22.51
C PRO A 140 -5.77 6.26 21.85
N ARG A 141 -6.55 7.00 22.64
CA ARG A 141 -7.21 8.23 22.19
C ARG A 141 -6.17 9.19 21.62
N ASN A 142 -6.46 9.75 20.46
CA ASN A 142 -5.67 10.83 19.90
C ASN A 142 -6.01 12.16 20.61
N ASP A 143 -5.24 13.23 20.35
CA ASP A 143 -5.40 14.52 21.04
C ASP A 143 -6.81 15.10 20.89
N VAL A 144 -7.42 14.94 19.70
CA VAL A 144 -8.75 15.46 19.37
C VAL A 144 -9.83 14.73 20.17
N GLU A 145 -9.76 13.40 20.18
CA GLU A 145 -10.68 12.54 20.91
C GLU A 145 -10.52 12.73 22.42
N ALA A 146 -9.29 12.77 22.92
CA ALA A 146 -9.01 12.98 24.35
C ALA A 146 -9.54 14.33 24.84
N LEU A 147 -9.38 15.39 24.04
CA LEU A 147 -9.90 16.71 24.37
C LEU A 147 -11.43 16.73 24.47
N LEU A 148 -12.12 16.13 23.48
CA LEU A 148 -13.58 16.04 23.49
C LEU A 148 -14.09 15.14 24.62
N ALA A 149 -13.44 13.99 24.84
CA ALA A 149 -13.80 13.07 25.91
C ALA A 149 -13.65 13.73 27.29
N LYS A 150 -12.60 14.53 27.50
CA LYS A 150 -12.44 15.31 28.73
C LYS A 150 -13.51 16.39 28.87
N LYS A 151 -13.81 17.11 27.79
CA LYS A 151 -14.79 18.21 27.79
C LYS A 151 -16.22 17.72 28.06
N LEU A 152 -16.57 16.55 27.55
CA LEU A 152 -17.91 15.96 27.65
C LEU A 152 -17.99 14.84 28.71
N SER A 153 -16.91 14.62 29.47
CA SER A 153 -16.79 13.62 30.54
C SER A 153 -17.16 12.20 30.09
N PHE A 154 -16.66 11.78 28.93
CA PHE A 154 -16.89 10.43 28.41
C PHE A 154 -16.07 9.38 29.17
N PRO A 155 -16.68 8.25 29.58
CA PRO A 155 -15.97 7.10 30.12
C PRO A 155 -15.07 6.47 29.05
N GLU A 156 -14.13 5.61 29.45
CA GLU A 156 -13.09 5.07 28.54
C GLU A 156 -13.65 4.20 27.41
N ASN A 157 -14.76 3.50 27.67
CA ASN A 157 -15.46 2.66 26.71
C ASN A 157 -16.23 3.45 25.63
N ILE A 158 -16.55 4.72 25.87
CA ILE A 158 -17.18 5.59 24.87
C ILE A 158 -16.08 6.22 24.01
N ARG A 159 -16.12 5.93 22.72
CA ARG A 159 -15.10 6.36 21.76
C ARG A 159 -15.72 7.17 20.64
N LEU A 160 -14.91 7.96 19.95
CA LEU A 160 -15.30 8.60 18.70
C LEU A 160 -14.93 7.66 17.55
N GLY A 161 -15.91 6.97 16.95
CA GLY A 161 -15.70 6.03 15.86
C GLY A 161 -14.96 6.64 14.66
N CYS A 162 -15.09 7.95 14.47
CA CYS A 162 -14.36 8.68 13.43
C CYS A 162 -12.88 8.97 13.74
N GLN A 163 -12.43 8.78 14.98
CA GLN A 163 -11.05 8.98 15.41
C GLN A 163 -10.40 7.71 15.94
N THR A 164 -11.21 6.68 16.19
CA THR A 164 -10.79 5.41 16.76
C THR A 164 -10.35 4.47 15.66
N LYS A 165 -9.14 3.95 15.83
CA LYS A 165 -8.56 2.86 15.04
C LYS A 165 -8.43 1.62 15.91
N ILE A 166 -8.33 0.46 15.28
CA ILE A 166 -8.28 -0.83 15.96
C ILE A 166 -7.08 -1.66 15.48
N LYS A 167 -6.60 -2.55 16.34
CA LYS A 167 -5.50 -3.49 16.07
C LYS A 167 -5.91 -4.95 16.33
N GLY A 168 -7.20 -5.20 16.51
CA GLY A 168 -7.73 -6.49 16.95
C GLY A 168 -9.25 -6.56 16.82
N LYS A 169 -9.81 -7.74 17.11
CA LYS A 169 -11.26 -7.97 17.15
C LYS A 169 -11.88 -7.21 18.32
N PHE A 170 -13.07 -6.67 18.13
CA PHE A 170 -13.80 -5.92 19.15
C PHE A 170 -15.31 -5.93 18.85
N LEU A 171 -16.12 -5.60 19.84
CA LEU A 171 -17.58 -5.49 19.75
C LEU A 171 -17.99 -4.08 20.11
N ILE A 172 -18.90 -3.51 19.33
CA ILE A 172 -19.40 -2.16 19.57
C ILE A 172 -20.92 -2.08 19.46
N GLU A 173 -21.46 -1.15 20.22
CA GLU A 173 -22.82 -0.65 20.07
C GLU A 173 -22.74 0.74 19.42
N ASP A 174 -23.43 0.90 18.30
CA ASP A 174 -23.59 2.21 17.66
C ASP A 174 -24.90 2.83 18.15
N PHE A 175 -24.84 4.08 18.58
CA PHE A 175 -26.00 4.80 19.11
C PHE A 175 -26.71 5.66 18.06
N CYS A 176 -26.57 5.32 16.77
CA CYS A 176 -27.19 6.06 15.68
C CYS A 176 -28.73 5.94 15.66
#